data_AF-A0A7X9S5K3-F1
#
_entry.id   AF-A0A7X9S5K3-F1
#
_cell.length_a   1.000
_cell.length_b   1.000
_cell.length_c   1.000
_cell.angle_alpha   90.00
_cell.angle_beta   90.00
_cell.angle_gamma   90.00
#
_symmetry.space_group_name_H-M   'P 1'
#
loop_
_entity.id
_entity.type
_entity.pdbx_description
1 polymer ?
#
loop_
_entity_poly.entity_id
_entity_poly.type
_entity_poly.pdbx_seq_one_letter_code
_entity_poly.pdbx_strand_id
1 'polypeptide(L)'
;MFDFKAQLKILPDKPGVYLMKNSLGEIIYVGKAKILKNRVRQYFQNSKNHSEKVKAMVKNIAEFEYIVTDSEMEALILECNLIKKYSPKYNISLKDDKFYPFIKITTNEDFPRVFITRNFAKDGNKYYGPYPNAGAVHETINLIRKIFPLRTCKKSIIEGENFTRPCLNYHIKKCNAPCEGHISKVEYRKMINEIMDVLSGKDKTLLNQLKEEMQIASMKLEFEKAASLRDKIIAIENIAEKQKVFKSQDNDEDFINLYKDEKDCCVQVFFLRDGKVTGREHFMISNSADEDDKTIISQFIISFYGGTPKVPKNVYIPEECEDIEALEEFLTVKRGTKVYIKIPQKGEKKDMMELVKNNAKVTLDQFKDKILREKEINRICLEEIQHLLDLDSLPLRIEAYDISNIQGVDSVGSMIVFEDGKAKNSDYRRFRIKTVKNANDYDSMREILERRFTRGLKEIEEIQERKIEFSKGKFSNFPDLIMMDGGKGQVNVALEVLNKLGINIPVCGLVKDDYHATRGIIYNNNEIIINRTSNLMQLIRRIQDEVHRFAITYHRSLRDKKTLHSILDDIPNIGQKRRMSLLMKFGSIDNIKNATKEELLQTESIDNKAADSILAYFKKNEQSN
;
A
#
# COMPACT_ATOMS: atom_id res chain seq x y z
N MET A 1 30.84 17.40 8.14
CA MET A 1 29.88 18.49 7.96
C MET A 1 29.77 18.74 6.46
N PHE A 2 28.58 18.69 5.87
CA PHE A 2 28.39 18.85 4.43
C PHE A 2 28.61 20.32 4.05
N ASP A 3 29.59 20.63 3.21
CA ASP A 3 29.86 22.00 2.76
C ASP A 3 28.97 22.37 1.58
N PHE A 4 27.84 23.00 1.88
CA PHE A 4 26.90 23.49 0.87
C PHE A 4 27.54 24.46 -0.13
N LYS A 5 28.47 25.34 0.30
CA LYS A 5 29.06 26.33 -0.61
C LYS A 5 29.98 25.67 -1.64
N ALA A 6 30.75 24.67 -1.25
CA ALA A 6 31.59 23.90 -2.16
C ALA A 6 30.74 23.05 -3.11
N GLN A 7 29.75 22.32 -2.59
CA GLN A 7 28.92 21.42 -3.40
C GLN A 7 28.05 22.17 -4.42
N LEU A 8 27.51 23.34 -4.05
CA LEU A 8 26.76 24.19 -4.98
C LEU A 8 27.60 24.73 -6.16
N LYS A 9 28.93 24.78 -6.03
CA LYS A 9 29.83 25.19 -7.13
C LYS A 9 30.04 24.09 -8.17
N ILE A 10 29.97 22.83 -7.76
CA ILE A 10 30.30 21.66 -8.59
C ILE A 10 29.08 21.13 -9.37
N LEU A 11 27.88 21.65 -9.09
CA LEU A 11 26.66 21.24 -9.78
C LEU A 11 26.75 21.43 -11.31
N PRO A 12 26.38 20.41 -12.10
CA PRO A 12 26.46 20.47 -13.55
C PRO A 12 25.38 21.34 -14.17
N ASP A 13 25.71 21.93 -15.33
CA ASP A 13 24.78 22.63 -16.22
C ASP A 13 24.04 21.63 -17.14
N LYS A 14 23.47 20.57 -16.55
CA LYS A 14 22.74 19.49 -17.23
C LYS A 14 21.39 19.23 -16.55
N PRO A 15 20.42 18.64 -17.27
CA PRO A 15 19.19 18.17 -16.66
C PRO A 15 19.46 17.00 -15.72
N GLY A 16 18.56 16.82 -14.74
CA GLY A 16 18.65 15.71 -13.82
C GLY A 16 17.73 15.83 -12.63
N VAL A 17 17.90 14.89 -11.70
CA VAL A 17 17.12 14.79 -10.47
C VAL A 17 18.02 15.06 -9.28
N TYR A 18 17.55 15.82 -8.30
CA TYR A 18 18.23 16.05 -7.04
C TYR A 18 17.43 15.48 -5.87
N LEU A 19 18.14 15.00 -4.86
CA LEU A 19 17.59 14.41 -3.65
C LEU A 19 18.09 15.18 -2.44
N MET A 20 17.20 15.63 -1.58
CA MET A 20 17.54 16.31 -0.34
C MET A 20 17.41 15.34 0.83
N LYS A 21 18.43 15.27 1.69
CA LYS A 21 18.51 14.38 2.84
C LYS A 21 18.53 15.13 4.15
N ASN A 22 17.94 14.56 5.20
CA ASN A 22 18.05 15.07 6.56
C ASN A 22 19.31 14.58 7.26
N SER A 23 19.52 15.01 8.51
CA SER A 23 20.68 14.62 9.34
C SER A 23 20.74 13.13 9.69
N LEU A 24 19.65 12.38 9.48
CA LEU A 24 19.57 10.94 9.65
C LEU A 24 19.86 10.18 8.33
N GLY A 25 20.13 10.89 7.23
CA GLY A 25 20.34 10.31 5.91
C GLY A 25 19.06 9.93 5.16
N GLU A 26 17.89 10.30 5.68
CA GLU A 26 16.60 10.01 5.05
C GLU A 26 16.32 11.01 3.93
N ILE A 27 15.84 10.53 2.78
CA ILE A 27 15.44 11.39 1.66
C ILE A 27 14.12 12.07 2.01
N ILE A 28 14.16 13.39 2.15
CA ILE A 28 13.01 14.21 2.56
C ILE A 28 12.34 14.94 1.39
N TYR A 29 13.07 15.11 0.27
CA TYR A 29 12.55 15.69 -0.97
C TYR A 29 13.31 15.17 -2.18
N VAL A 30 12.62 14.99 -3.29
CA VAL A 30 13.17 14.68 -4.61
C VAL A 30 12.60 15.68 -5.61
N GLY A 31 13.43 16.26 -6.47
CA GLY A 31 12.96 17.19 -7.50
C GLY A 31 13.73 17.04 -8.80
N LYS A 32 13.08 17.33 -9.93
CA LYS A 32 13.74 17.48 -11.24
C LYS A 32 14.22 18.89 -11.50
N ALA A 33 15.19 19.02 -12.38
CA ALA A 33 15.65 20.30 -12.89
C ALA A 33 16.06 20.17 -14.37
N LYS A 34 15.69 21.17 -15.19
CA LYS A 34 16.28 21.39 -16.52
C LYS A 34 17.77 21.71 -16.44
N ILE A 35 18.15 22.48 -15.41
CA ILE A 35 19.55 22.81 -15.08
C ILE A 35 19.72 22.63 -13.57
N LEU A 36 20.40 21.55 -13.17
CA LEU A 36 20.64 21.20 -11.77
C LEU A 36 21.29 22.34 -10.98
N LYS A 37 22.31 22.98 -11.56
CA LYS A 37 23.02 24.12 -10.95
C LYS A 37 22.09 25.26 -10.56
N ASN A 38 21.17 25.66 -11.43
CA ASN A 38 20.28 26.79 -11.16
C ASN A 38 19.22 26.42 -10.13
N ARG A 39 18.57 25.27 -10.30
CA ARG A 39 17.45 24.86 -9.45
C ARG A 39 17.87 24.57 -8.02
N VAL A 40 18.97 23.83 -7.82
CA VAL A 40 19.43 23.47 -6.47
C VAL A 40 19.95 24.70 -5.73
N ARG A 41 20.64 25.63 -6.42
CA ARG A 41 21.08 26.89 -5.80
C ARG A 41 19.93 27.76 -5.30
N GLN A 42 18.79 27.76 -5.99
CA GLN A 42 17.62 28.55 -5.60
C GLN A 42 17.17 28.24 -4.17
N TYR A 43 17.24 26.98 -3.72
CA TYR A 43 16.86 26.59 -2.36
C TYR A 43 17.73 27.20 -1.25
N PHE A 44 18.98 27.54 -1.58
CA PHE A 44 19.96 28.06 -0.62
C PHE A 44 20.25 29.56 -0.82
N GLN A 45 19.48 30.23 -1.68
CA GLN A 45 19.49 31.69 -1.87
C GLN A 45 18.45 32.37 -0.94
N ASN A 46 18.33 33.69 -1.03
CA ASN A 46 17.65 34.53 -0.04
C ASN A 46 16.18 34.11 0.18
N SER A 47 15.80 33.85 1.45
CA SER A 47 14.57 33.16 1.86
C SER A 47 13.26 33.95 1.70
N LYS A 48 13.32 35.21 1.25
CA LYS A 48 12.14 36.09 1.14
C LYS A 48 11.10 35.60 0.11
N ASN A 49 11.55 34.89 -0.93
CA ASN A 49 10.66 34.41 -2.01
C ASN A 49 10.27 32.93 -1.85
N HIS A 50 10.57 32.31 -0.71
CA HIS A 50 10.28 30.88 -0.48
C HIS A 50 8.94 30.74 0.25
N SER A 51 8.12 29.76 -0.16
CA SER A 51 6.94 29.37 0.60
C SER A 51 7.34 28.82 1.98
N GLU A 52 6.41 28.84 2.94
CA GLU A 52 6.66 28.32 4.30
C GLU A 52 7.08 26.84 4.28
N LYS A 53 6.48 26.05 3.39
CA LYS A 53 6.88 24.66 3.12
C LYS A 53 8.36 24.55 2.72
N VAL A 54 8.81 25.37 1.76
CA VAL A 54 10.21 25.35 1.29
C VAL A 54 11.16 25.81 2.40
N LYS A 55 10.82 26.85 3.17
CA LYS A 55 11.62 27.27 4.32
C LYS A 55 11.77 26.16 5.35
N ALA A 56 10.67 25.47 5.68
CA ALA A 56 10.68 24.34 6.61
C ALA A 56 11.49 23.15 6.06
N MET A 57 11.38 22.87 4.77
CA MET A 57 12.17 21.83 4.11
C MET A 57 13.67 22.14 4.17
N VAL A 58 14.09 23.35 3.75
CA VAL A 58 15.50 23.77 3.70
C VAL A 58 16.16 23.70 5.07
N LYS A 59 15.44 24.07 6.15
CA LYS A 59 15.94 23.93 7.54
C LYS A 59 16.27 22.49 7.94
N ASN A 60 15.64 21.50 7.30
CA ASN A 60 15.84 20.08 7.59
C ASN A 60 16.81 19.39 6.63
N ILE A 61 17.42 20.11 5.69
CA ILE A 61 18.41 19.55 4.76
C ILE A 61 19.78 19.53 5.45
N ALA A 62 20.38 18.34 5.53
CA ALA A 62 21.76 18.14 5.96
C ALA A 62 22.71 17.85 4.80
N GLU A 63 22.20 17.28 3.70
CA GLU A 63 22.96 16.86 2.53
C GLU A 63 22.05 16.86 1.29
N PHE A 64 22.62 17.03 0.10
CA PHE A 64 21.92 16.79 -1.16
C PHE A 64 22.75 15.94 -2.13
N GLU A 65 22.05 15.14 -2.93
CA GLU A 65 22.61 14.33 -4.02
C GLU A 65 21.95 14.71 -5.34
N TYR A 66 22.57 14.36 -6.47
CA TYR A 66 21.97 14.53 -7.78
C TYR A 66 22.35 13.41 -8.74
N ILE A 67 21.48 13.18 -9.72
CA ILE A 67 21.65 12.23 -10.81
C ILE A 67 21.43 13.01 -12.10
N VAL A 68 22.46 13.08 -12.94
CA VAL A 68 22.39 13.71 -14.25
C VAL A 68 21.68 12.78 -15.22
N THR A 69 20.83 13.34 -16.08
CA THR A 69 20.15 12.61 -17.16
C THR A 69 20.49 13.23 -18.51
N ASP A 70 20.19 12.52 -19.59
CA ASP A 70 20.49 13.00 -20.94
C ASP A 70 19.37 13.90 -21.49
N SER A 71 18.15 13.77 -20.94
CA SER A 71 17.00 14.63 -21.28
C SER A 71 16.16 15.05 -20.06
N GLU A 72 15.30 16.05 -20.26
CA GLU A 72 14.29 16.47 -19.27
C GLU A 72 13.24 15.38 -19.04
N MET A 73 12.85 14.65 -20.08
CA MET A 73 11.94 13.51 -19.98
C MET A 73 12.53 12.40 -19.10
N GLU A 74 13.82 12.09 -19.24
CA GLU A 74 14.48 11.12 -18.38
C GLU A 74 14.54 11.59 -16.92
N ALA A 75 14.83 12.88 -16.69
CA ALA A 75 14.79 13.46 -15.34
C ALA A 75 13.39 13.32 -14.73
N LEU A 76 12.34 13.58 -15.51
CA LEU A 76 10.94 13.45 -15.12
C LEU A 76 10.59 12.01 -14.69
N ILE A 77 10.97 11.03 -15.52
CA ILE A 77 10.71 9.61 -15.25
C ILE A 77 11.47 9.15 -14.01
N LEU A 78 12.75 9.54 -13.90
CA LEU A 78 13.59 9.19 -12.77
C LEU A 78 13.07 9.80 -11.47
N GLU A 79 12.66 11.07 -11.49
CA GLU A 79 12.02 11.75 -10.36
C GLU A 79 10.78 10.99 -9.91
N CYS A 80 9.87 10.64 -10.84
CA CYS A 80 8.67 9.87 -10.54
C CYS A 80 9.00 8.55 -9.83
N ASN A 81 9.99 7.82 -10.34
CA ASN A 81 10.41 6.54 -9.78
C ASN A 81 11.02 6.69 -8.38
N LEU A 82 11.81 7.75 -8.16
CA LEU A 82 12.44 8.03 -6.86
C LEU A 82 11.41 8.51 -5.83
N ILE A 83 10.45 9.34 -6.21
CA ILE A 83 9.33 9.74 -5.33
C ILE A 83 8.51 8.51 -4.93
N LYS A 84 8.21 7.60 -5.86
CA LYS A 84 7.50 6.35 -5.55
C LYS A 84 8.31 5.41 -4.66
N LYS A 85 9.63 5.36 -4.85
CA LYS A 85 10.52 4.49 -4.07
C LYS A 85 10.72 4.99 -2.64
N TYR A 86 10.86 6.30 -2.46
CA TYR A 86 11.25 6.88 -1.17
C TYR A 86 10.09 7.58 -0.42
N SER A 87 8.99 7.87 -1.12
CA SER A 87 7.81 8.61 -0.61
C SER A 87 8.19 9.79 0.29
N PRO A 88 9.01 10.74 -0.20
CA PRO A 88 9.63 11.75 0.64
C PRO A 88 8.60 12.69 1.26
N LYS A 89 8.84 13.09 2.52
CA LYS A 89 7.90 13.88 3.33
C LYS A 89 7.42 15.18 2.68
N TYR A 90 8.31 15.90 1.96
CA TYR A 90 8.00 17.22 1.39
C TYR A 90 7.53 17.17 -0.07
N ASN A 91 7.53 16.02 -0.73
CA ASN A 91 6.95 15.90 -2.07
C ASN A 91 5.41 15.91 -2.00
N ILE A 92 4.77 16.36 -3.08
CA ILE A 92 3.33 16.16 -3.26
C ILE A 92 3.09 14.66 -3.31
N SER A 93 2.49 14.10 -2.26
CA SER A 93 2.02 12.72 -2.25
C SER A 93 0.51 12.73 -2.41
N LEU A 94 0.03 12.02 -3.42
CA LEU A 94 -1.39 11.71 -3.52
C LEU A 94 -1.74 10.83 -2.31
N LYS A 95 -2.77 11.19 -1.55
CA LYS A 95 -3.24 10.32 -0.44
C LYS A 95 -3.88 9.02 -0.95
N ASP A 96 -4.33 9.04 -2.20
CA ASP A 96 -5.03 7.95 -2.85
C ASP A 96 -4.20 7.41 -4.02
N ASP A 97 -3.51 6.28 -3.83
CA ASP A 97 -2.91 5.51 -4.94
C ASP A 97 -3.99 4.66 -5.64
N LYS A 98 -5.03 5.32 -6.16
CA LYS A 98 -6.07 4.67 -6.94
C LYS A 98 -5.53 4.36 -8.34
N PHE A 99 -4.91 3.20 -8.51
CA PHE A 99 -4.68 2.65 -9.84
C PHE A 99 -5.96 2.04 -10.39
N TYR A 100 -6.12 2.09 -11.71
CA TYR A 100 -7.24 1.45 -12.39
C TYR A 100 -7.38 -0.02 -11.99
N PRO A 101 -8.58 -0.47 -11.63
CA PRO A 101 -8.81 -1.88 -11.38
C PRO A 101 -8.86 -2.67 -12.69
N PHE A 102 -8.26 -3.86 -12.64
CA PHE A 102 -8.21 -4.87 -13.69
C PHE A 102 -8.82 -6.16 -13.18
N ILE A 103 -9.35 -6.98 -14.10
CA ILE A 103 -9.57 -8.39 -13.86
C ILE A 103 -8.28 -9.12 -14.20
N LYS A 104 -7.67 -9.77 -13.21
CA LYS A 104 -6.51 -10.65 -13.39
C LYS A 104 -6.95 -12.10 -13.44
N ILE A 105 -6.40 -12.83 -14.41
CA ILE A 105 -6.54 -14.27 -14.57
C ILE A 105 -5.16 -14.92 -14.45
N THR A 106 -4.99 -15.80 -13.45
CA THR A 106 -3.70 -16.45 -13.21
C THR A 106 -3.46 -17.61 -14.15
N THR A 107 -2.61 -17.45 -15.16
CA THR A 107 -2.34 -18.49 -16.16
C THR A 107 -1.29 -19.51 -15.73
N ASN A 108 -0.50 -19.18 -14.72
CA ASN A 108 0.59 -20.02 -14.22
C ASN A 108 0.14 -21.07 -13.20
N GLU A 109 -1.16 -21.13 -12.86
CA GLU A 109 -1.72 -22.11 -11.91
C GLU A 109 -2.42 -23.24 -12.67
N ASP A 110 -2.44 -24.45 -12.10
CA ASP A 110 -3.20 -25.58 -12.63
C ASP A 110 -4.70 -25.25 -12.70
N PHE A 111 -5.21 -24.62 -11.65
CA PHE A 111 -6.57 -24.11 -11.58
C PHE A 111 -6.57 -22.58 -11.46
N PRO A 112 -6.59 -21.84 -12.59
CA PRO A 112 -6.58 -20.38 -12.63
C PRO A 112 -7.66 -19.70 -11.78
N ARG A 113 -7.29 -18.55 -11.21
CA ARG A 113 -8.16 -17.67 -10.43
C ARG A 113 -8.50 -16.42 -11.23
N VAL A 114 -9.74 -15.95 -11.08
CA VAL A 114 -10.23 -14.69 -11.66
C VAL A 114 -10.58 -13.73 -10.54
N PHE A 115 -9.84 -12.62 -10.43
CA PHE A 115 -10.00 -11.66 -9.33
C PHE A 115 -9.61 -10.24 -9.72
N ILE A 116 -9.98 -9.28 -8.87
CA ILE A 116 -9.71 -7.86 -9.08
C ILE A 116 -8.31 -7.54 -8.57
N THR A 117 -7.52 -6.83 -9.38
CA THR A 117 -6.25 -6.26 -8.96
C THR A 117 -6.15 -4.82 -9.44
N ARG A 118 -5.47 -3.98 -8.67
CA ARG A 118 -5.05 -2.64 -9.11
C ARG A 118 -3.60 -2.63 -9.61
N ASN A 119 -2.86 -3.71 -9.33
CA ASN A 119 -1.46 -3.84 -9.73
C ASN A 119 -1.39 -4.61 -11.05
N PHE A 120 -1.02 -3.90 -12.11
CA PHE A 120 -0.63 -4.49 -13.38
C PHE A 120 0.83 -4.92 -13.31
N ALA A 121 1.13 -6.18 -13.63
CA ALA A 121 2.49 -6.73 -13.62
C ALA A 121 2.73 -7.57 -14.87
N LYS A 122 3.96 -7.56 -15.39
CA LYS A 122 4.39 -8.45 -16.48
C LYS A 122 4.81 -9.81 -15.92
N ASP A 123 3.89 -10.51 -15.28
CA ASP A 123 4.16 -11.76 -14.54
C ASP A 123 3.64 -13.03 -15.26
N GLY A 124 3.36 -12.91 -16.56
CA GLY A 124 2.81 -13.96 -17.40
C GLY A 124 1.29 -14.14 -17.28
N ASN A 125 0.65 -13.54 -16.28
CA ASN A 125 -0.81 -13.59 -16.11
C ASN A 125 -1.54 -12.69 -17.10
N LYS A 126 -2.84 -12.92 -17.28
CA LYS A 126 -3.69 -12.10 -18.16
C LYS A 126 -4.42 -11.04 -17.36
N TYR A 127 -4.47 -9.84 -17.93
CA TYR A 127 -5.07 -8.66 -17.33
C TYR A 127 -6.08 -8.07 -18.30
N TYR A 128 -7.31 -7.86 -17.84
CA TYR A 128 -8.42 -7.30 -18.61
C TYR A 128 -8.91 -6.02 -17.95
N GLY A 129 -9.15 -4.99 -18.75
CA GLY A 129 -9.37 -3.62 -18.30
C GLY A 129 -8.44 -2.65 -19.04
N PRO A 130 -8.16 -1.47 -18.48
CA PRO A 130 -8.63 -0.96 -17.18
C PRO A 130 -10.13 -0.67 -17.16
N TYR A 131 -10.74 -0.84 -15.99
CA TYR A 131 -12.12 -0.44 -15.75
C TYR A 131 -12.19 0.93 -15.08
N PRO A 132 -13.26 1.71 -15.31
CA PRO A 132 -13.35 3.11 -14.86
C PRO A 132 -13.44 3.29 -13.35
N ASN A 133 -13.92 2.29 -12.61
CA ASN A 133 -13.98 2.28 -11.15
C ASN A 133 -14.08 0.85 -10.63
N ALA A 134 -13.92 0.67 -9.31
CA ALA A 134 -14.01 -0.64 -8.69
C ALA A 134 -15.40 -1.28 -8.85
N GLY A 135 -16.48 -0.49 -8.81
CA GLY A 135 -17.85 -0.98 -8.97
C GLY A 135 -18.07 -1.72 -10.29
N ALA A 136 -17.63 -1.13 -11.41
CA ALA A 136 -17.74 -1.74 -12.74
C ALA A 136 -17.01 -3.09 -12.84
N VAL A 137 -15.87 -3.24 -12.15
CA VAL A 137 -15.11 -4.51 -12.13
C VAL A 137 -15.82 -5.54 -11.27
N HIS A 138 -16.29 -5.11 -10.09
CA HIS A 138 -17.04 -5.96 -9.17
C HIS A 138 -18.30 -6.51 -9.86
N GLU A 139 -19.06 -5.68 -10.57
CA GLU A 139 -20.21 -6.12 -11.36
C GLU A 139 -19.82 -7.15 -12.42
N THR A 140 -18.76 -6.88 -13.18
CA THR A 140 -18.30 -7.79 -14.23
C THR A 140 -17.88 -9.14 -13.67
N ILE A 141 -17.11 -9.16 -12.57
CA ILE A 141 -16.72 -10.40 -11.89
C ILE A 141 -17.94 -11.12 -11.31
N ASN A 142 -18.91 -10.40 -10.76
CA ASN A 142 -20.12 -11.00 -10.22
C ASN A 142 -20.94 -11.68 -11.33
N LEU A 143 -21.04 -11.08 -12.52
CA LEU A 143 -21.65 -11.71 -13.70
C LEU A 143 -20.89 -12.99 -14.09
N ILE A 144 -19.56 -12.92 -14.20
CA ILE A 144 -18.72 -14.10 -14.51
C ILE A 144 -18.95 -15.22 -13.48
N ARG A 145 -18.94 -14.91 -12.19
CA ARG A 145 -19.14 -15.90 -11.10
C ARG A 145 -20.55 -16.49 -11.05
N LYS A 146 -21.55 -15.82 -11.64
CA LYS A 146 -22.91 -16.35 -11.76
C LYS A 146 -23.00 -17.40 -12.87
N ILE A 147 -22.20 -17.24 -13.93
CA ILE A 147 -22.20 -18.10 -15.12
C ILE A 147 -21.24 -19.29 -14.94
N PHE A 148 -20.06 -19.02 -14.39
CA PHE A 148 -18.94 -19.94 -14.32
C PHE A 148 -18.66 -20.33 -12.87
N PRO A 149 -18.72 -21.63 -12.51
CA PRO A 149 -18.43 -22.12 -11.16
C PRO A 149 -16.91 -22.09 -10.87
N LEU A 150 -16.39 -20.90 -10.62
CA LEU A 150 -14.97 -20.61 -10.40
C LEU A 150 -14.55 -20.77 -8.93
N ARG A 151 -13.31 -21.20 -8.73
CA ARG A 151 -12.69 -21.12 -7.40
C ARG A 151 -12.37 -19.67 -7.03
N THR A 152 -12.69 -19.31 -5.81
CA THR A 152 -12.36 -18.00 -5.21
C THR A 152 -11.31 -18.10 -4.09
N CYS A 153 -10.96 -19.33 -3.69
CA CYS A 153 -9.99 -19.58 -2.63
C CYS A 153 -8.55 -19.27 -3.06
N LYS A 154 -7.72 -18.83 -2.11
CA LYS A 154 -6.30 -18.52 -2.32
C LYS A 154 -5.36 -19.73 -2.14
N LYS A 155 -5.90 -20.94 -1.95
CA LYS A 155 -5.12 -22.18 -1.76
C LYS A 155 -4.22 -22.45 -2.98
N SER A 156 -3.06 -23.05 -2.82
CA SER A 156 -2.39 -23.68 -3.97
C SER A 156 -3.10 -25.01 -4.23
N ILE A 157 -3.53 -25.24 -5.47
CA ILE A 157 -4.20 -26.50 -5.86
C ILE A 157 -3.45 -27.00 -7.07
N ILE A 158 -2.86 -28.18 -6.93
CA ILE A 158 -2.15 -28.92 -7.98
C ILE A 158 -2.98 -30.16 -8.25
N GLU A 159 -3.18 -30.51 -9.51
CA GLU A 159 -3.97 -31.68 -9.87
C GLU A 159 -3.31 -32.95 -9.31
N GLY A 160 -4.08 -33.77 -8.59
CA GLY A 160 -3.60 -35.03 -8.00
C GLY A 160 -2.90 -34.89 -6.64
N GLU A 161 -2.75 -33.68 -6.09
CA GLU A 161 -2.07 -33.46 -4.80
C GLU A 161 -2.93 -32.69 -3.78
N ASN A 162 -2.68 -32.93 -2.50
CA ASN A 162 -3.18 -32.11 -1.39
C ASN A 162 -4.70 -31.92 -1.38
N PHE A 163 -5.45 -33.03 -1.50
CA PHE A 163 -6.91 -33.00 -1.45
C PHE A 163 -7.41 -32.43 -0.12
N THR A 164 -8.35 -31.49 -0.20
CA THR A 164 -8.99 -30.90 0.97
C THR A 164 -10.48 -30.83 0.77
N ARG A 165 -11.21 -31.01 1.89
CA ARG A 165 -12.67 -30.93 1.92
C ARG A 165 -13.17 -29.65 1.22
N PRO A 166 -14.20 -29.76 0.37
CA PRO A 166 -14.72 -28.63 -0.39
C PRO A 166 -15.42 -27.66 0.55
N CYS A 167 -15.38 -26.38 0.20
CA CYS A 167 -16.05 -25.35 0.97
C CYS A 167 -17.51 -25.18 0.53
N LEU A 168 -18.26 -24.34 1.25
CA LEU A 168 -19.64 -24.01 0.95
C LEU A 168 -19.89 -23.67 -0.53
N ASN A 169 -18.96 -22.98 -1.20
CA ASN A 169 -19.10 -22.59 -2.60
C ASN A 169 -19.33 -23.78 -3.54
N TYR A 170 -18.80 -24.96 -3.24
CA TYR A 170 -19.11 -26.17 -3.99
C TYR A 170 -20.54 -26.64 -3.75
N HIS A 171 -20.96 -26.73 -2.49
CA HIS A 171 -22.30 -27.17 -2.11
C HIS A 171 -23.40 -26.26 -2.66
N ILE A 172 -23.12 -24.97 -2.88
CA ILE A 172 -24.03 -24.02 -3.53
C ILE A 172 -23.77 -23.86 -5.05
N LYS A 173 -23.02 -24.79 -5.67
CA LYS A 173 -22.74 -24.86 -7.12
C LYS A 173 -22.03 -23.63 -7.72
N LYS A 174 -21.27 -22.88 -6.91
CA LYS A 174 -20.45 -21.73 -7.34
C LYS A 174 -18.99 -22.09 -7.64
N CYS A 175 -18.56 -23.32 -7.37
CA CYS A 175 -17.19 -23.79 -7.60
C CYS A 175 -17.23 -25.29 -7.91
N ASN A 176 -16.45 -25.77 -8.87
CA ASN A 176 -16.36 -27.20 -9.20
C ASN A 176 -15.40 -28.00 -8.30
N ALA A 177 -15.07 -27.47 -7.11
CA ALA A 177 -14.21 -28.13 -6.11
C ALA A 177 -12.94 -28.80 -6.68
N PRO A 178 -12.06 -28.07 -7.39
CA PRO A 178 -10.77 -28.63 -7.80
C PRO A 178 -9.91 -29.04 -6.61
N CYS A 179 -10.18 -28.52 -5.40
CA CYS A 179 -9.48 -28.90 -4.17
C CYS A 179 -9.77 -30.34 -3.72
N GLU A 180 -10.82 -30.98 -4.22
CA GLU A 180 -11.14 -32.39 -3.95
C GLU A 180 -11.01 -33.26 -5.22
N GLY A 181 -10.53 -32.67 -6.33
CA GLY A 181 -10.36 -33.39 -7.60
C GLY A 181 -11.65 -33.62 -8.40
N HIS A 182 -12.73 -32.89 -8.11
CA HIS A 182 -14.01 -33.03 -8.82
C HIS A 182 -14.02 -32.49 -10.26
N ILE A 183 -12.94 -31.84 -10.69
CA ILE A 183 -12.77 -31.36 -12.06
C ILE A 183 -11.30 -31.47 -12.45
N SER A 184 -11.04 -31.90 -13.68
CA SER A 184 -9.68 -31.97 -14.21
C SER A 184 -9.14 -30.57 -14.55
N LYS A 185 -7.82 -30.43 -14.54
CA LYS A 185 -7.11 -29.22 -14.99
C LYS A 185 -7.49 -28.84 -16.42
N VAL A 186 -7.64 -29.84 -17.29
CA VAL A 186 -7.96 -29.64 -18.71
C VAL A 186 -9.35 -29.05 -18.88
N GLU A 187 -10.36 -29.60 -18.22
CA GLU A 187 -11.73 -29.09 -18.28
C GLU A 187 -11.86 -27.72 -17.62
N TYR A 188 -11.21 -27.52 -16.47
CA TYR A 188 -11.22 -26.23 -15.80
C TYR A 188 -10.56 -25.14 -16.69
N ARG A 189 -9.50 -25.48 -17.43
CA ARG A 189 -8.86 -24.55 -18.38
C ARG A 189 -9.74 -24.20 -19.56
N LYS A 190 -10.59 -25.11 -20.07
CA LYS A 190 -11.56 -24.77 -21.12
C LYS A 190 -12.49 -23.64 -20.68
N MET A 191 -13.03 -23.76 -19.46
CA MET A 191 -13.87 -22.72 -18.86
C MET A 191 -13.12 -21.38 -18.69
N ILE A 192 -11.84 -21.42 -18.32
CA ILE A 192 -11.01 -20.21 -18.22
C ILE A 192 -10.77 -19.57 -19.60
N ASN A 193 -10.57 -20.38 -20.64
CA ASN A 193 -10.42 -19.87 -22.01
C ASN A 193 -11.70 -19.18 -22.50
N GLU A 194 -12.89 -19.74 -22.22
CA GLU A 194 -14.17 -19.09 -22.53
C GLU A 194 -14.29 -17.72 -21.85
N ILE A 195 -13.90 -17.62 -20.57
CA ILE A 195 -13.87 -16.32 -19.86
C ILE A 195 -12.89 -15.36 -20.52
N MET A 196 -11.71 -15.83 -20.93
CA MET A 196 -10.72 -15.02 -21.64
C MET A 196 -11.23 -14.54 -23.00
N ASP A 197 -12.01 -15.35 -23.72
CA ASP A 197 -12.62 -14.98 -24.99
C ASP A 197 -13.71 -13.92 -24.80
N VAL A 198 -14.58 -14.06 -23.79
CA VAL A 198 -15.58 -13.04 -23.44
C VAL A 198 -14.91 -11.72 -23.07
N LEU A 199 -13.90 -11.76 -22.19
CA LEU A 199 -13.19 -10.55 -21.75
C LEU A 199 -12.32 -9.93 -22.85
N SER A 200 -11.85 -10.73 -23.81
CA SER A 200 -11.11 -10.22 -24.98
C SER A 200 -12.03 -9.83 -26.14
N GLY A 201 -13.36 -9.86 -25.98
CA GLY A 201 -14.33 -9.47 -27.01
C GLY A 201 -14.38 -10.40 -28.22
N LYS A 202 -14.02 -11.68 -28.03
CA LYS A 202 -14.25 -12.80 -28.97
C LYS A 202 -15.54 -13.54 -28.60
N ASP A 203 -16.57 -12.80 -28.24
CA ASP A 203 -17.84 -13.30 -27.71
C ASP A 203 -18.77 -13.86 -28.79
N LYS A 204 -18.65 -13.40 -30.05
CA LYS A 204 -19.59 -13.77 -31.12
C LYS A 204 -19.68 -15.27 -31.40
N THR A 205 -18.55 -15.98 -31.44
CA THR A 205 -18.52 -17.42 -31.71
C THR A 205 -19.13 -18.22 -30.55
N LEU A 206 -18.79 -17.85 -29.31
CA LEU A 206 -19.35 -18.46 -28.10
C LEU A 206 -20.85 -18.20 -27.98
N LEU A 207 -21.29 -16.97 -28.25
CA LEU A 207 -22.72 -16.60 -28.22
C LEU A 207 -23.54 -17.40 -29.24
N ASN A 208 -23.00 -17.61 -30.44
CA ASN A 208 -23.68 -18.43 -31.45
C ASN A 208 -23.81 -19.89 -31.01
N GLN A 209 -22.74 -20.48 -30.47
CA GLN A 209 -22.76 -21.85 -29.94
C GLN A 209 -23.80 -22.01 -28.81
N LEU A 210 -23.80 -21.10 -27.85
CA LEU A 210 -24.77 -21.13 -26.75
C LEU A 210 -26.22 -20.95 -27.24
N LYS A 211 -26.45 -20.13 -28.26
CA LYS A 211 -27.76 -19.95 -28.88
C LYS A 211 -28.23 -21.23 -29.56
N GLU A 212 -27.35 -21.92 -30.29
CA GLU A 212 -27.66 -23.23 -30.89
C GLU A 212 -27.97 -24.29 -29.82
N GLU A 213 -27.14 -24.41 -28.78
CA GLU A 213 -27.38 -25.34 -27.68
C GLU A 213 -28.70 -25.07 -26.95
N MET A 214 -29.05 -23.79 -26.76
CA MET A 214 -30.31 -23.37 -26.14
C MET A 214 -31.51 -23.79 -27.00
N GLN A 215 -31.43 -23.61 -28.32
CA GLN A 215 -32.47 -24.04 -29.25
C GLN A 215 -32.63 -25.57 -29.25
N ILE A 216 -31.52 -26.32 -29.27
CA ILE A 216 -31.55 -27.78 -29.19
C ILE A 216 -32.18 -28.24 -27.87
N ALA A 217 -31.81 -27.64 -26.73
CA ALA A 217 -32.41 -27.96 -25.44
C ALA A 217 -33.91 -27.65 -25.41
N SER A 218 -34.33 -26.53 -26.00
CA SER A 218 -35.75 -26.17 -26.14
C SER A 218 -36.52 -27.17 -27.01
N MET A 219 -35.94 -27.62 -28.14
CA MET A 219 -36.54 -28.64 -29.02
C MET A 219 -36.67 -30.00 -28.32
N LYS A 220 -35.74 -30.32 -27.41
CA LYS A 220 -35.79 -31.53 -26.57
C LYS A 220 -36.69 -31.39 -25.34
N LEU A 221 -37.39 -30.27 -25.17
CA LEU A 221 -38.23 -29.95 -24.00
C LEU A 221 -37.43 -29.89 -22.67
N GLU A 222 -36.12 -29.67 -22.74
CA GLU A 222 -35.22 -29.47 -21.58
C GLU A 222 -35.27 -28.00 -21.11
N PHE A 223 -36.44 -27.53 -20.65
CA PHE A 223 -36.68 -26.10 -20.39
C PHE A 223 -35.76 -25.47 -19.33
N GLU A 224 -35.39 -26.21 -18.28
CA GLU A 224 -34.47 -25.70 -17.25
C GLU A 224 -33.08 -25.42 -17.82
N LYS A 225 -32.60 -26.30 -18.72
CA LYS A 225 -31.32 -26.14 -19.39
C LYS A 225 -31.36 -25.00 -20.40
N ALA A 226 -32.45 -24.90 -21.17
CA ALA A 226 -32.65 -23.79 -22.09
C ALA A 226 -32.70 -22.44 -21.35
N ALA A 227 -33.40 -22.35 -20.21
CA ALA A 227 -33.43 -21.15 -19.38
C ALA A 227 -32.05 -20.80 -18.82
N SER A 228 -31.29 -21.79 -18.35
CA SER A 228 -29.90 -21.60 -17.90
C SER A 228 -29.01 -21.06 -19.02
N LEU A 229 -29.09 -21.62 -20.24
CA LEU A 229 -28.33 -21.15 -21.40
C LEU A 229 -28.74 -19.73 -21.82
N ARG A 230 -30.03 -19.41 -21.81
CA ARG A 230 -30.54 -18.05 -22.07
C ARG A 230 -29.96 -17.03 -21.09
N ASP A 231 -29.98 -17.34 -19.80
CA ASP A 231 -29.49 -16.45 -18.76
C ASP A 231 -27.96 -16.25 -18.88
N LYS A 232 -27.23 -17.29 -19.33
CA LYS A 232 -25.80 -17.17 -19.68
C LYS A 232 -25.57 -16.24 -20.88
N ILE A 233 -26.37 -16.37 -21.94
CA ILE A 233 -26.29 -15.52 -23.14
C ILE A 233 -26.49 -14.05 -22.76
N ILE A 234 -27.55 -13.72 -22.03
CA ILE A 234 -27.85 -12.34 -21.59
C ILE A 234 -26.69 -11.76 -20.77
N ALA A 235 -26.13 -12.56 -19.86
CA ALA A 235 -25.03 -12.10 -19.03
C ALA A 235 -23.72 -11.89 -19.82
N ILE A 236 -23.43 -12.72 -20.83
CA ILE A 236 -22.29 -12.53 -21.73
C ILE A 236 -22.49 -11.30 -22.61
N GLU A 237 -23.68 -11.08 -23.17
CA GLU A 237 -24.00 -9.89 -23.98
C GLU A 237 -23.80 -8.60 -23.17
N ASN A 238 -24.24 -8.58 -21.90
CA ASN A 238 -24.01 -7.46 -20.97
C ASN A 238 -22.52 -7.20 -20.69
N ILE A 239 -21.70 -8.26 -20.57
CA ILE A 239 -20.25 -8.11 -20.38
C ILE A 239 -19.61 -7.57 -21.66
N ALA A 240 -19.99 -8.10 -22.83
CA ALA A 240 -19.43 -7.72 -24.11
C ALA A 240 -19.76 -6.27 -24.50
N GLU A 241 -21.00 -5.82 -24.22
CA GLU A 241 -21.39 -4.42 -24.41
C GLU A 241 -20.52 -3.48 -23.57
N LYS A 242 -20.30 -3.83 -22.28
CA LYS A 242 -19.39 -3.09 -21.41
C LYS A 242 -17.95 -3.10 -21.96
N GLN A 243 -17.43 -4.23 -22.45
CA GLN A 243 -16.09 -4.31 -23.04
C GLN A 243 -15.92 -3.46 -24.32
N LYS A 244 -16.95 -3.37 -25.17
CA LYS A 244 -16.89 -2.54 -26.39
C LYS A 244 -16.68 -1.07 -26.06
N VAL A 245 -17.35 -0.55 -25.02
CA VAL A 245 -17.16 0.81 -24.51
C VAL A 245 -15.73 1.06 -24.01
N PHE A 246 -15.00 0.02 -23.62
CA PHE A 246 -13.62 0.14 -23.13
C PHE A 246 -12.53 -0.06 -24.21
N LYS A 247 -12.92 -0.59 -25.38
CA LYS A 247 -12.02 -0.96 -26.49
C LYS A 247 -11.88 0.08 -27.60
N SER A 248 -12.81 1.02 -27.74
CA SER A 248 -12.58 2.21 -28.55
C SER A 248 -11.36 2.94 -27.98
N GLN A 249 -10.31 3.12 -28.79
CA GLN A 249 -9.02 3.67 -28.33
C GLN A 249 -8.65 4.98 -29.03
N ASP A 250 -9.24 5.26 -30.19
CA ASP A 250 -8.83 6.41 -31.02
C ASP A 250 -9.42 7.75 -30.56
N ASN A 251 -10.49 7.72 -29.76
CA ASN A 251 -11.19 8.90 -29.23
C ASN A 251 -11.18 8.98 -27.69
N ASP A 252 -10.26 8.28 -27.03
CA ASP A 252 -10.11 8.36 -25.57
C ASP A 252 -9.55 9.71 -25.16
N GLU A 253 -10.25 10.38 -24.24
CA GLU A 253 -9.87 11.68 -23.71
C GLU A 253 -10.01 11.70 -22.18
N ASP A 254 -9.08 12.35 -21.49
CA ASP A 254 -9.19 12.58 -20.06
C ASP A 254 -9.22 14.08 -19.77
N PHE A 255 -10.05 14.50 -18.81
CA PHE A 255 -10.18 15.89 -18.37
C PHE A 255 -9.73 15.98 -16.93
N ILE A 256 -8.67 16.74 -16.68
CA ILE A 256 -8.05 16.90 -15.36
C ILE A 256 -8.25 18.34 -14.93
N ASN A 257 -8.91 18.57 -13.80
CA ASN A 257 -9.00 19.90 -13.20
C ASN A 257 -8.88 19.80 -11.68
N LEU A 258 -8.62 20.91 -11.02
CA LEU A 258 -8.46 20.95 -9.58
C LEU A 258 -9.28 22.07 -8.94
N TYR A 259 -9.54 21.90 -7.66
CA TYR A 259 -10.02 22.97 -6.80
C TYR A 259 -9.18 22.99 -5.52
N LYS A 260 -8.72 24.18 -5.16
CA LYS A 260 -7.84 24.43 -4.02
C LYS A 260 -8.51 25.41 -3.07
N ASP A 261 -8.38 25.16 -1.78
CA ASP A 261 -8.75 26.09 -0.72
C ASP A 261 -7.50 26.58 0.04
N GLU A 262 -7.69 27.22 1.18
CA GLU A 262 -6.61 27.77 2.02
C GLU A 262 -5.63 26.74 2.59
N LYS A 263 -5.91 25.43 2.45
CA LYS A 263 -5.10 24.37 3.02
C LYS A 263 -4.90 23.17 2.10
N ASP A 264 -5.99 22.64 1.56
CA ASP A 264 -6.03 21.38 0.83
C ASP A 264 -6.44 21.60 -0.63
N CYS A 265 -6.06 20.67 -1.51
CA CYS A 265 -6.42 20.65 -2.92
C CYS A 265 -7.04 19.30 -3.29
N CYS A 266 -8.08 19.32 -4.10
CA CYS A 266 -8.67 18.16 -4.73
C CYS A 266 -8.42 18.22 -6.24
N VAL A 267 -7.71 17.22 -6.77
CA VAL A 267 -7.58 17.02 -8.23
C VAL A 267 -8.62 16.01 -8.67
N GLN A 268 -9.39 16.36 -9.69
CA GLN A 268 -10.46 15.54 -10.25
C GLN A 268 -10.12 15.17 -11.70
N VAL A 269 -10.34 13.90 -12.05
CA VAL A 269 -10.17 13.38 -13.40
C VAL A 269 -11.48 12.79 -13.89
N PHE A 270 -11.91 13.16 -15.11
CA PHE A 270 -13.03 12.55 -15.82
C PHE A 270 -12.49 11.78 -17.02
N PHE A 271 -12.96 10.55 -17.19
CA PHE A 271 -12.56 9.67 -18.28
C PHE A 271 -13.64 9.64 -19.36
N LEU A 272 -13.36 10.22 -20.53
CA LEU A 272 -14.27 10.26 -21.66
C LEU A 272 -13.87 9.21 -22.71
N ARG A 273 -14.80 8.34 -23.08
CA ARG A 273 -14.61 7.31 -24.11
C ARG A 273 -15.80 7.37 -25.05
N ASP A 274 -15.55 7.46 -26.36
CA ASP A 274 -16.58 7.70 -27.39
C ASP A 274 -17.55 8.86 -27.06
N GLY A 275 -17.02 9.95 -26.49
CA GLY A 275 -17.80 11.13 -26.12
C GLY A 275 -18.67 10.97 -24.85
N LYS A 276 -18.66 9.82 -24.18
CA LYS A 276 -19.40 9.58 -22.93
C LYS A 276 -18.45 9.53 -21.73
N VAL A 277 -18.91 10.05 -20.59
CA VAL A 277 -18.19 9.91 -19.31
C VAL A 277 -18.30 8.47 -18.84
N THR A 278 -17.18 7.75 -18.84
CA THR A 278 -17.11 6.35 -18.38
C THR A 278 -16.79 6.24 -16.90
N GLY A 279 -16.16 7.26 -16.32
CA GLY A 279 -15.80 7.29 -14.91
C GLY A 279 -15.22 8.62 -14.46
N ARG A 280 -15.05 8.74 -13.14
CA ARG A 280 -14.40 9.88 -12.50
C ARG A 280 -13.57 9.42 -11.29
N GLU A 281 -12.44 10.06 -11.08
CA GLU A 281 -11.56 9.85 -9.91
C GLU A 281 -11.18 11.18 -9.27
N HIS A 282 -10.89 11.13 -7.96
CA HIS A 282 -10.45 12.29 -7.19
C HIS A 282 -9.24 11.92 -6.33
N PHE A 283 -8.38 12.90 -6.12
CA PHE A 283 -7.13 12.78 -5.38
C PHE A 283 -6.97 13.97 -4.44
N MET A 284 -6.81 13.68 -3.15
CA MET A 284 -6.59 14.69 -2.13
C MET A 284 -5.11 14.95 -1.93
N ILE A 285 -4.73 16.23 -1.99
CA ILE A 285 -3.37 16.71 -1.73
C ILE A 285 -3.44 17.67 -0.55
N SER A 286 -2.79 17.32 0.55
CA SER A 286 -2.77 18.16 1.75
C SER A 286 -1.62 19.14 1.80
N ASN A 287 -1.86 20.29 2.43
CA ASN A 287 -0.89 21.37 2.62
C ASN A 287 -0.31 21.87 1.27
N SER A 288 -1.17 22.01 0.27
CA SER A 288 -0.83 22.44 -1.09
C SER A 288 -1.26 23.89 -1.38
N ALA A 289 -1.82 24.59 -0.40
CA ALA A 289 -2.31 25.96 -0.54
C ALA A 289 -1.25 26.92 -1.14
N ASP A 290 0.01 26.76 -0.73
CA ASP A 290 1.14 27.59 -1.17
C ASP A 290 1.74 27.15 -2.52
N GLU A 291 1.24 26.07 -3.13
CA GLU A 291 1.76 25.55 -4.40
C GLU A 291 0.94 26.08 -5.58
N ASP A 292 1.64 26.39 -6.67
CA ASP A 292 1.02 26.86 -7.90
C ASP A 292 0.25 25.75 -8.61
N ASP A 293 -0.91 26.08 -9.18
CA ASP A 293 -1.82 25.10 -9.79
C ASP A 293 -1.14 24.34 -10.95
N LYS A 294 -0.28 25.05 -11.71
CA LYS A 294 0.57 24.49 -12.78
C LYS A 294 1.51 23.39 -12.28
N THR A 295 2.11 23.60 -11.11
CA THR A 295 3.02 22.63 -10.48
C THR A 295 2.24 21.42 -9.99
N ILE A 296 1.07 21.64 -9.37
CA ILE A 296 0.20 20.57 -8.89
C ILE A 296 -0.25 19.69 -10.07
N ILE A 297 -0.68 20.29 -11.18
CA ILE A 297 -1.12 19.57 -12.38
C ILE A 297 0.03 18.76 -13.00
N SER A 298 1.23 19.35 -13.17
CA SER A 298 2.35 18.62 -13.77
C SER A 298 2.75 17.41 -12.91
N GLN A 299 2.90 17.60 -11.60
CA GLN A 299 3.23 16.53 -10.65
C GLN A 299 2.12 15.47 -10.59
N PHE A 300 0.86 15.89 -10.65
CA PHE A 300 -0.27 14.98 -10.72
C PHE A 300 -0.22 14.10 -11.97
N ILE A 301 -0.05 14.68 -13.16
CA ILE A 301 0.03 13.96 -14.43
C ILE A 301 1.16 12.92 -14.39
N ILE A 302 2.34 13.29 -13.91
CA ILE A 302 3.50 12.39 -13.78
C ILE A 302 3.18 11.24 -12.84
N SER A 303 2.65 11.54 -11.64
CA SER A 303 2.35 10.53 -10.63
C SER A 303 1.26 9.57 -11.11
N PHE A 304 0.13 10.13 -11.57
CA PHE A 304 -1.06 9.44 -12.02
C PHE A 304 -0.76 8.55 -13.24
N TYR A 305 -0.27 9.14 -14.32
CA TYR A 305 0.05 8.37 -15.52
C TYR A 305 1.31 7.54 -15.35
N GLY A 306 2.23 7.85 -14.43
CA GLY A 306 3.38 7.00 -14.13
C GLY A 306 3.00 5.64 -13.58
N GLY A 307 1.92 5.54 -12.81
CA GLY A 307 1.44 4.26 -12.27
C GLY A 307 0.33 3.59 -13.09
N THR A 308 -0.31 4.33 -13.97
CA THR A 308 -1.43 3.87 -14.80
C THR A 308 -0.95 3.20 -16.10
N PRO A 309 -1.50 2.05 -16.53
CA PRO A 309 -1.14 1.43 -17.81
C PRO A 309 -1.75 2.08 -19.06
N LYS A 310 -2.89 2.77 -18.94
CA LYS A 310 -3.63 3.32 -20.10
C LYS A 310 -3.56 4.85 -20.14
N VAL A 311 -3.08 5.39 -21.25
CA VAL A 311 -2.95 6.82 -21.50
C VAL A 311 -3.86 7.20 -22.69
N PRO A 312 -4.72 8.23 -22.58
CA PRO A 312 -5.61 8.67 -23.66
C PRO A 312 -4.85 9.39 -24.78
N LYS A 313 -5.52 9.69 -25.90
CA LYS A 313 -4.93 10.49 -26.99
C LYS A 313 -4.81 11.96 -26.64
N ASN A 314 -5.85 12.49 -26.00
CA ASN A 314 -5.89 13.88 -25.57
C ASN A 314 -6.08 13.93 -24.05
N VAL A 315 -5.25 14.73 -23.37
CA VAL A 315 -5.43 15.09 -21.97
C VAL A 315 -5.76 16.57 -21.91
N TYR A 316 -6.90 16.92 -21.32
CA TYR A 316 -7.35 18.30 -21.17
C TYR A 316 -7.02 18.82 -19.77
N ILE A 317 -6.41 20.00 -19.70
CA ILE A 317 -6.01 20.67 -18.46
C ILE A 317 -6.55 22.12 -18.42
N PRO A 318 -6.72 22.73 -17.24
CA PRO A 318 -7.36 24.04 -17.11
C PRO A 318 -6.49 25.19 -17.65
N GLU A 319 -5.17 25.05 -17.58
CA GLU A 319 -4.20 26.04 -18.00
C GLU A 319 -2.85 25.38 -18.31
N GLU A 320 -1.92 26.16 -18.84
CA GLU A 320 -0.59 25.69 -19.22
C GLU A 320 0.25 25.31 -18.00
N CYS A 321 0.68 24.04 -17.90
CA CYS A 321 1.53 23.55 -16.82
C CYS A 321 3.03 23.58 -17.16
N GLU A 322 3.89 23.32 -16.16
CA GLU A 322 5.33 23.25 -16.40
C GLU A 322 5.71 22.03 -17.27
N ASP A 323 6.62 22.25 -18.22
CA ASP A 323 7.24 21.22 -19.07
C ASP A 323 6.25 20.36 -19.89
N ILE A 324 5.24 20.99 -20.52
CA ILE A 324 4.25 20.31 -21.37
C ILE A 324 4.90 19.41 -22.43
N GLU A 325 5.95 19.87 -23.10
CA GLU A 325 6.64 19.09 -24.14
C GLU A 325 7.21 17.77 -23.58
N ALA A 326 7.87 17.83 -22.42
CA ALA A 326 8.41 16.64 -21.75
C ALA A 326 7.29 15.71 -21.24
N LEU A 327 6.16 16.28 -20.80
CA LEU A 327 4.98 15.51 -20.40
C LEU A 327 4.33 14.80 -21.59
N GLU A 328 4.15 15.48 -22.72
CA GLU A 328 3.62 14.88 -23.95
C GLU A 328 4.54 13.76 -24.46
N GLU A 329 5.85 13.95 -24.42
CA GLU A 329 6.84 12.93 -24.78
C GLU A 329 6.74 11.72 -23.85
N PHE A 330 6.73 11.94 -22.54
CA PHE A 330 6.56 10.90 -21.53
C PHE A 330 5.28 10.07 -21.75
N LEU A 331 4.15 10.75 -21.95
CA LEU A 331 2.86 10.11 -22.21
C LEU A 331 2.85 9.37 -23.55
N THR A 332 3.51 9.92 -24.56
CA THR A 332 3.66 9.31 -25.89
C THR A 332 4.47 8.01 -25.82
N VAL A 333 5.62 8.02 -25.14
CA VAL A 333 6.44 6.82 -24.90
C VAL A 333 5.62 5.76 -24.18
N LYS A 334 4.83 6.16 -23.18
CA LYS A 334 4.00 5.24 -22.41
C LYS A 334 2.84 4.64 -23.21
N ARG A 335 2.21 5.45 -24.07
CA ARG A 335 1.09 5.02 -24.92
C ARG A 335 1.55 4.23 -26.15
N GLY A 336 2.78 4.48 -26.63
CA GLY A 336 3.31 3.98 -27.90
C GLY A 336 2.82 4.76 -29.13
N THR A 337 1.94 5.75 -28.97
CA THR A 337 1.44 6.65 -30.02
C THR A 337 1.35 8.07 -29.47
N LYS A 338 1.38 9.07 -30.34
CA LYS A 338 1.42 10.48 -29.94
C LYS A 338 0.24 10.87 -29.04
N VAL A 339 0.55 11.54 -27.93
CA VAL A 339 -0.38 12.10 -26.96
C VAL A 339 -0.30 13.62 -26.99
N TYR A 340 -1.44 14.28 -26.82
CA TYR A 340 -1.54 15.73 -26.79
C TYR A 340 -2.13 16.21 -25.46
N ILE A 341 -1.51 17.23 -24.86
CA ILE A 341 -2.03 17.96 -23.73
C ILE A 341 -2.65 19.26 -24.27
N LYS A 342 -3.94 19.47 -24.00
CA LYS A 342 -4.73 20.55 -24.61
C LYS A 342 -5.44 21.41 -23.55
N ILE A 343 -5.57 22.69 -23.85
CA ILE A 343 -6.27 23.65 -22.98
C ILE A 343 -7.52 24.14 -23.72
N PRO A 344 -8.74 23.72 -23.31
CA PRO A 344 -9.95 24.11 -24.02
C PRO A 344 -10.37 25.54 -23.65
N GLN A 345 -10.51 26.40 -24.66
CA GLN A 345 -10.83 27.82 -24.49
C GLN A 345 -12.31 28.16 -24.67
N LYS A 346 -13.07 27.34 -25.41
CA LYS A 346 -14.50 27.53 -25.72
C LYS A 346 -15.18 26.21 -26.15
N GLY A 347 -16.51 26.17 -26.06
CA GLY A 347 -17.35 25.04 -26.48
C GLY A 347 -17.44 23.92 -25.44
N GLU A 348 -18.01 22.78 -25.84
CA GLU A 348 -18.34 21.65 -24.94
C GLU A 348 -17.17 21.15 -24.09
N LYS A 349 -15.94 21.20 -24.63
CA LYS A 349 -14.73 20.80 -23.91
C LYS A 349 -14.41 21.73 -22.73
N LYS A 350 -14.72 23.03 -22.86
CA LYS A 350 -14.58 23.99 -21.77
C LYS A 350 -15.66 23.77 -20.71
N ASP A 351 -16.90 23.55 -21.14
CA ASP A 351 -18.01 23.26 -20.22
C ASP A 351 -17.71 21.98 -19.41
N MET A 352 -17.12 20.97 -20.05
CA MET A 352 -16.63 19.78 -19.36
C MET A 352 -15.56 20.11 -18.31
N MET A 353 -14.58 20.96 -18.62
CA MET A 353 -13.56 21.39 -17.66
C MET A 353 -14.14 22.12 -16.45
N GLU A 354 -15.17 22.96 -16.64
CA GLU A 354 -15.89 23.61 -15.55
C GLU A 354 -16.64 22.60 -14.69
N LEU A 355 -17.26 21.59 -15.31
CA LEU A 355 -17.90 20.48 -14.59
C LEU A 355 -16.88 19.69 -13.75
N VAL A 356 -15.70 19.39 -14.30
CA VAL A 356 -14.62 18.71 -13.55
C VAL A 356 -14.19 19.55 -12.34
N LYS A 357 -14.03 20.88 -12.51
CA LYS A 357 -13.70 21.79 -11.41
C LYS A 357 -14.76 21.81 -10.31
N ASN A 358 -16.03 21.88 -10.69
CA ASN A 358 -17.15 21.88 -9.74
C ASN A 358 -17.23 20.57 -8.95
N ASN A 359 -16.93 19.43 -9.59
CA ASN A 359 -16.85 18.14 -8.91
C ASN A 359 -15.67 18.08 -7.94
N ALA A 360 -14.51 18.65 -8.31
CA ALA A 360 -13.35 18.76 -7.43
C ALA A 360 -13.71 19.54 -6.16
N LYS A 361 -14.42 20.68 -6.30
CA LYS A 361 -14.90 21.52 -5.19
C LYS A 361 -15.83 20.75 -4.25
N VAL A 362 -16.91 20.18 -4.78
CA VAL A 362 -17.89 19.42 -3.97
C VAL A 362 -17.21 18.27 -3.23
N THR A 363 -16.26 17.59 -3.88
CA THR A 363 -15.54 16.47 -3.27
C THR A 363 -14.62 16.93 -2.14
N LEU A 364 -13.97 18.10 -2.29
CA LEU A 364 -13.14 18.72 -1.25
C LEU A 364 -13.98 19.13 -0.04
N ASP A 365 -15.16 19.73 -0.27
CA ASP A 365 -16.09 20.12 0.80
C ASP A 365 -16.57 18.90 1.59
N GLN A 366 -16.99 17.83 0.91
CA GLN A 366 -17.39 16.56 1.56
C GLN A 366 -16.25 15.93 2.37
N PHE A 367 -15.01 16.02 1.87
CA PHE A 367 -13.85 15.50 2.57
C PHE A 367 -13.57 16.28 3.87
N LYS A 368 -13.72 17.61 3.84
CA LYS A 368 -13.63 18.46 5.03
C LYS A 368 -14.69 18.13 6.06
N ASP A 369 -15.95 18.04 5.63
CA ASP A 369 -17.06 17.65 6.52
C ASP A 369 -16.81 16.31 7.19
N LYS A 370 -16.28 15.34 6.43
CA LYS A 370 -15.91 14.03 6.97
C LYS A 370 -14.81 14.13 8.03
N ILE A 371 -13.76 14.93 7.79
CA ILE A 371 -12.68 15.13 8.77
C ILE A 371 -13.21 15.83 10.03
N LEU A 372 -14.05 16.84 9.88
CA LEU A 372 -14.64 17.57 11.01
C LEU A 372 -15.50 16.64 11.87
N ARG A 373 -16.40 15.87 11.24
CA ARG A 373 -17.21 14.87 11.93
C ARG A 373 -16.37 13.81 12.62
N GLU A 374 -15.30 13.33 11.98
CA GLU A 374 -14.41 12.34 12.60
C GLU A 374 -13.69 12.93 13.82
N LYS A 375 -13.24 14.19 13.76
CA LYS A 375 -12.65 14.88 14.91
C LYS A 375 -13.65 15.06 16.05
N GLU A 376 -14.87 15.46 15.74
CA GLU A 376 -15.95 15.62 16.72
C GLU A 376 -16.30 14.29 17.38
N ILE A 377 -16.49 13.22 16.59
CA ILE A 377 -16.72 11.87 17.10
C ILE A 377 -15.57 11.41 17.99
N ASN A 378 -14.31 11.58 17.53
CA ASN A 378 -13.15 11.21 18.33
C ASN A 378 -13.11 11.99 19.66
N ARG A 379 -13.37 13.29 19.63
CA ARG A 379 -13.42 14.13 20.83
C ARG A 379 -14.48 13.64 21.82
N ILE A 380 -15.70 13.38 21.34
CA ILE A 380 -16.79 12.82 22.16
C ILE A 380 -16.35 11.49 22.77
N CYS A 381 -15.69 10.61 22.01
CA CYS A 381 -15.17 9.36 22.55
C CYS A 381 -14.08 9.58 23.62
N LEU A 382 -13.21 10.58 23.47
CA LEU A 382 -12.23 10.91 24.50
C LEU A 382 -12.90 11.48 25.76
N GLU A 383 -13.94 12.28 25.62
CA GLU A 383 -14.74 12.82 26.73
C GLU A 383 -15.49 11.66 27.44
N GLU A 384 -16.04 10.71 26.69
CA GLU A 384 -16.60 9.48 27.26
C GLU A 384 -15.55 8.66 28.03
N ILE A 385 -14.33 8.51 27.52
CA ILE A 385 -13.23 7.84 28.26
C ILE A 385 -12.90 8.61 29.53
N GLN A 386 -12.79 9.93 29.46
CA GLN A 386 -12.53 10.79 30.62
C GLN A 386 -13.58 10.56 31.71
N HIS A 387 -14.86 10.58 31.35
CA HIS A 387 -15.95 10.37 32.31
C HIS A 387 -16.02 8.94 32.83
N LEU A 388 -15.82 7.93 31.98
CA LEU A 388 -15.87 6.52 32.40
C LEU A 388 -14.72 6.14 33.33
N LEU A 389 -13.54 6.72 33.12
CA LEU A 389 -12.34 6.44 33.91
C LEU A 389 -12.10 7.49 35.01
N ASP A 390 -12.99 8.47 35.16
CA ASP A 390 -12.88 9.57 36.12
C ASP A 390 -11.52 10.27 36.06
N LEU A 391 -11.09 10.67 34.86
CA LEU A 391 -9.80 11.32 34.62
C LEU A 391 -9.90 12.85 34.80
N ASP A 392 -8.89 13.44 35.42
CA ASP A 392 -8.78 14.89 35.64
C ASP A 392 -8.74 15.68 34.32
N SER A 393 -8.25 15.07 33.24
CA SER A 393 -8.10 15.71 31.95
C SER A 393 -8.45 14.77 30.80
N LEU A 394 -8.74 15.37 29.65
CA LEU A 394 -9.07 14.65 28.43
C LEU A 394 -7.85 13.85 27.96
N PRO A 395 -7.94 12.53 27.71
CA PRO A 395 -6.78 11.73 27.32
C PRO A 395 -6.47 11.92 25.83
N LEU A 396 -5.81 13.04 25.50
CA LEU A 396 -5.48 13.42 24.13
C LEU A 396 -4.46 12.45 23.51
N ARG A 397 -3.50 11.98 24.31
CA ARG A 397 -2.47 11.02 23.92
C ARG A 397 -2.65 9.70 24.65
N ILE A 398 -2.98 8.66 23.89
CA ILE A 398 -3.15 7.30 24.39
C ILE A 398 -2.01 6.42 23.87
N GLU A 399 -1.28 5.77 24.78
CA GLU A 399 -0.31 4.73 24.41
C GLU A 399 -0.91 3.35 24.67
N ALA A 400 -0.79 2.45 23.70
CA ALA A 400 -1.29 1.09 23.84
C ALA A 400 -0.19 0.04 23.61
N TYR A 401 -0.23 -1.01 24.44
CA TYR A 401 0.84 -2.01 24.55
C TYR A 401 0.32 -3.44 24.37
N ASP A 402 1.07 -4.24 23.60
CA ASP A 402 0.87 -5.69 23.42
C ASP A 402 2.20 -6.43 23.54
N ILE A 403 2.16 -7.67 24.05
CA ILE A 403 3.28 -8.60 24.09
C ILE A 403 2.96 -9.77 23.17
N SER A 404 3.77 -9.95 22.13
CA SER A 404 3.65 -11.07 21.21
C SER A 404 4.79 -12.06 21.45
N ASN A 405 4.42 -13.26 21.90
CA ASN A 405 5.33 -14.40 22.07
C ASN A 405 5.16 -15.37 20.90
N ILE A 406 6.27 -15.70 20.22
CA ILE A 406 6.30 -16.77 19.22
C ILE A 406 7.28 -17.84 19.71
N GLN A 407 6.83 -19.10 19.76
CA GLN A 407 7.70 -20.23 20.07
C GLN A 407 8.92 -20.25 19.14
N GLY A 408 10.12 -20.12 19.71
CA GLY A 408 11.40 -20.17 18.99
C GLY A 408 11.96 -18.83 18.46
N VAL A 409 11.35 -17.68 18.78
CA VAL A 409 11.85 -16.34 18.42
C VAL A 409 11.85 -15.42 19.66
N ASP A 410 12.78 -14.46 19.73
CA ASP A 410 12.80 -13.43 20.78
C ASP A 410 11.41 -12.78 20.92
N SER A 411 10.89 -12.70 22.15
CA SER A 411 9.65 -11.98 22.46
C SER A 411 9.78 -10.50 22.12
N VAL A 412 8.67 -9.91 21.68
CA VAL A 412 8.62 -8.52 21.21
C VAL A 412 7.39 -7.88 21.79
N GLY A 413 7.57 -6.73 22.45
CA GLY A 413 6.43 -5.89 22.74
C GLY A 413 6.32 -4.72 21.78
N SER A 414 5.07 -4.37 21.52
CA SER A 414 4.68 -3.34 20.58
C SER A 414 4.01 -2.22 21.36
N MET A 415 4.41 -0.99 21.04
CA MET A 415 3.82 0.23 21.56
C MET A 415 3.31 1.03 20.36
N ILE A 416 2.03 1.35 20.38
CA ILE A 416 1.44 2.29 19.43
C ILE A 416 0.98 3.54 20.17
N VAL A 417 0.71 4.59 19.40
CA VAL A 417 0.29 5.88 19.90
C VAL A 417 -0.96 6.34 19.15
N PHE A 418 -1.96 6.77 19.89
CA PHE A 418 -3.09 7.54 19.38
C PHE A 418 -3.02 8.96 19.93
N GLU A 419 -3.26 9.94 19.08
CA GLU A 419 -3.32 11.36 19.43
C GLU A 419 -4.61 11.93 18.84
N ASP A 420 -5.43 12.60 19.65
CA ASP A 420 -6.77 13.09 19.27
C ASP A 420 -7.68 11.98 18.66
N GLY A 421 -7.56 10.76 19.19
CA GLY A 421 -8.28 9.59 18.69
C GLY A 421 -7.83 9.08 17.31
N LYS A 422 -6.67 9.52 16.81
CA LYS A 422 -6.06 9.05 15.55
C LYS A 422 -4.69 8.42 15.77
N ALA A 423 -4.40 7.35 15.02
CA ALA A 423 -3.11 6.68 15.03
C ALA A 423 -1.96 7.63 14.63
N LYS A 424 -0.95 7.75 15.49
CA LYS A 424 0.28 8.52 15.26
C LYS A 424 1.46 7.59 14.99
N ASN A 425 1.48 7.03 13.78
CA ASN A 425 2.42 5.98 13.36
C ASN A 425 3.90 6.33 13.53
N SER A 426 4.26 7.62 13.43
CA SER A 426 5.64 8.10 13.64
C SER A 426 6.19 7.78 15.04
N ASP A 427 5.29 7.65 16.01
CA ASP A 427 5.64 7.47 17.41
C ASP A 427 5.61 6.00 17.84
N TYR A 428 5.31 5.08 16.91
CA TYR A 428 5.24 3.66 17.20
C TYR A 428 6.61 3.09 17.51
N ARG A 429 6.69 2.16 18.47
CA ARG A 429 7.95 1.57 18.92
C ARG A 429 7.81 0.09 19.13
N ARG A 430 8.87 -0.64 18.80
CA ARG A 430 9.01 -2.07 19.05
C ARG A 430 10.16 -2.27 20.01
N PHE A 431 9.95 -3.13 20.99
CA PHE A 431 10.93 -3.45 22.01
C PHE A 431 11.25 -4.92 21.92
N ARG A 432 12.47 -5.23 21.48
CA ARG A 432 13.00 -6.59 21.61
C ARG A 432 13.31 -6.83 23.09
N ILE A 433 12.73 -7.90 23.61
CA ILE A 433 12.87 -8.32 25.01
C ILE A 433 14.21 -9.04 25.15
N LYS A 434 14.98 -8.68 26.17
CA LYS A 434 16.36 -9.17 26.33
C LYS A 434 16.56 -9.99 27.59
N THR A 435 15.84 -9.66 28.67
CA THR A 435 16.15 -10.18 30.01
C THR A 435 15.28 -11.35 30.43
N VAL A 436 14.17 -11.60 29.74
CA VAL A 436 13.22 -12.66 30.09
C VAL A 436 13.55 -13.94 29.32
N LYS A 437 13.92 -15.01 30.04
CA LYS A 437 14.05 -16.36 29.47
C LYS A 437 12.70 -17.07 29.63
N ASN A 438 12.12 -17.53 28.52
CA ASN A 438 10.78 -18.13 28.39
C ASN A 438 9.61 -17.14 28.25
N ALA A 439 8.45 -17.64 27.80
CA ALA A 439 7.25 -16.88 27.50
C ALA A 439 6.52 -16.36 28.77
N ASN A 440 7.15 -15.45 29.52
CA ASN A 440 6.51 -14.73 30.62
C ASN A 440 6.08 -13.34 30.16
N ASP A 441 4.78 -13.17 29.92
CA ASP A 441 4.18 -11.91 29.44
C ASP A 441 4.29 -10.77 30.44
N TYR A 442 4.23 -11.06 31.75
CA TYR A 442 4.29 -10.02 32.79
C TYR A 442 5.69 -9.44 32.92
N ASP A 443 6.72 -10.27 32.95
CA ASP A 443 8.11 -9.79 33.04
C ASP A 443 8.52 -9.07 31.75
N SER A 444 8.02 -9.56 30.61
CA SER A 444 8.20 -8.97 29.29
C SER A 444 7.61 -7.55 29.22
N MET A 445 6.40 -7.39 29.75
CA MET A 445 5.72 -6.11 29.88
C MET A 445 6.46 -5.16 30.83
N ARG A 446 6.92 -5.67 31.98
CA ARG A 446 7.71 -4.90 32.95
C ARG A 446 8.97 -4.32 32.31
N GLU A 447 9.75 -5.13 31.58
CA GLU A 447 10.99 -4.68 30.90
C GLU A 447 10.71 -3.50 29.95
N ILE A 448 9.62 -3.59 29.18
CA ILE A 448 9.30 -2.61 28.15
C ILE A 448 8.87 -1.29 28.76
N LEU A 449 7.98 -1.34 29.75
CA LEU A 449 7.51 -0.13 30.44
C LEU A 449 8.67 0.53 31.19
N GLU A 450 9.50 -0.23 31.91
CA GLU A 450 10.69 0.33 32.59
C GLU A 450 11.61 1.03 31.58
N ARG A 451 11.90 0.40 30.44
CA ARG A 451 12.75 1.00 29.40
C ARG A 451 12.13 2.23 28.76
N ARG A 452 10.83 2.21 28.45
CA ARG A 452 10.09 3.32 27.82
C ARG A 452 10.11 4.56 28.71
N PHE A 453 9.79 4.40 29.99
CA PHE A 453 9.63 5.51 30.90
C PHE A 453 10.96 6.01 31.45
N THR A 454 11.92 5.11 31.74
CA THR A 454 13.29 5.53 32.13
C THR A 454 13.96 6.33 31.02
N ARG A 455 13.83 5.89 29.75
CA ARG A 455 14.35 6.64 28.60
C ARG A 455 13.66 7.99 28.44
N GLY A 456 12.36 8.02 28.67
CA GLY A 456 11.56 9.24 28.59
C GLY A 456 11.97 10.28 29.65
N LEU A 457 12.14 9.87 30.91
CA LEU A 457 12.63 10.73 31.99
C LEU A 457 14.02 11.31 31.66
N LYS A 458 14.94 10.47 31.17
CA LYS A 458 16.27 10.90 30.75
C LYS A 458 16.21 11.93 29.61
N GLU A 459 15.34 11.72 28.61
CA GLU A 459 15.17 12.70 27.53
C GLU A 459 14.58 14.02 28.03
N ILE A 460 13.67 13.98 29.03
CA ILE A 460 13.14 15.19 29.67
C ILE A 460 14.26 15.96 30.39
N GLU A 461 15.10 15.27 31.17
CA GLU A 461 16.27 15.88 31.83
C GLU A 461 17.23 16.51 30.80
N GLU A 462 17.58 15.78 29.74
CA GLU A 462 18.46 16.27 28.67
C GLU A 462 17.86 17.49 27.94
N ILE A 463 16.54 17.58 27.81
CA ILE A 463 15.85 18.75 27.25
C ILE A 463 15.89 19.94 28.22
N GLN A 464 15.63 19.71 29.51
CA GLN A 464 15.68 20.75 30.54
C GLN A 464 17.09 21.34 30.69
N GLU A 465 18.12 20.49 30.55
CA GLU A 465 19.53 20.88 30.53
C GLU A 465 19.99 21.49 29.19
N ARG A 466 19.06 21.70 28.22
CA ARG A 466 19.32 22.23 26.86
C ARG A 466 20.34 21.41 26.05
N LYS A 467 20.56 20.15 26.39
CA LYS A 467 21.41 19.22 25.63
C LYS A 467 20.70 18.70 24.38
N ILE A 468 19.36 18.66 24.40
CA ILE A 468 18.52 18.22 23.29
C ILE A 468 17.38 19.22 23.08
N GLU A 469 17.05 19.53 21.82
CA GLU A 469 15.85 20.32 21.50
C GLU A 469 14.58 19.46 21.71
N PHE A 470 13.51 20.04 22.27
CA PHE A 470 12.25 19.35 22.54
C PHE A 470 11.71 18.56 21.32
N SER A 471 11.89 19.09 20.11
CA SER A 471 11.48 18.45 18.84
C SER A 471 12.23 17.17 18.49
N LYS A 472 13.34 16.87 19.18
CA LYS A 472 14.19 15.69 18.96
C LYS A 472 13.98 14.58 20.00
N GLY A 473 13.26 14.85 21.09
CA GLY A 473 12.87 13.83 22.07
C GLY A 473 11.86 12.85 21.45
N LYS A 474 12.17 11.56 21.49
CA LYS A 474 11.33 10.49 20.91
C LYS A 474 10.43 9.83 21.95
N PHE A 475 10.78 9.97 23.22
CA PHE A 475 10.13 9.36 24.38
C PHE A 475 9.80 10.37 25.49
N SER A 476 10.19 11.64 25.33
CA SER A 476 9.92 12.72 26.28
C SER A 476 8.43 13.10 26.38
N ASN A 477 7.63 12.80 25.35
CA ASN A 477 6.19 13.03 25.39
C ASN A 477 5.47 11.84 26.05
N PHE A 478 4.98 12.03 27.27
CA PHE A 478 4.29 10.99 28.03
C PHE A 478 2.81 10.94 27.63
N PRO A 479 2.18 9.75 27.68
CA PRO A 479 0.75 9.62 27.41
C PRO A 479 -0.10 10.17 28.56
N ASP A 480 -1.30 10.61 28.22
CA ASP A 480 -2.35 10.97 29.18
C ASP A 480 -3.08 9.72 29.69
N LEU A 481 -3.05 8.63 28.92
CA LEU A 481 -3.64 7.34 29.28
C LEU A 481 -2.84 6.17 28.67
N ILE A 482 -2.60 5.14 29.46
CA ILE A 482 -2.04 3.88 28.99
C ILE A 482 -3.16 2.83 28.88
N MET A 483 -3.27 2.20 27.71
CA MET A 483 -4.24 1.15 27.43
C MET A 483 -3.53 -0.19 27.17
N MET A 484 -3.70 -1.15 28.08
CA MET A 484 -3.08 -2.46 28.00
C MET A 484 -4.00 -3.44 27.23
N ASP A 485 -3.47 -4.18 26.25
CA ASP A 485 -4.21 -5.26 25.59
C ASP A 485 -4.26 -6.55 26.43
N GLY A 486 -4.83 -6.40 27.62
CA GLY A 486 -5.18 -7.50 28.49
C GLY A 486 -5.66 -7.02 29.84
N GLY A 487 -5.97 -8.00 30.69
CA GLY A 487 -6.75 -7.79 31.90
C GLY A 487 -5.95 -7.29 33.10
N LYS A 488 -6.55 -7.50 34.27
CA LYS A 488 -6.09 -7.02 35.59
C LYS A 488 -4.59 -7.21 35.86
N GLY A 489 -4.03 -8.37 35.52
CA GLY A 489 -2.62 -8.68 35.78
C GLY A 489 -1.67 -7.72 35.06
N GLN A 490 -1.95 -7.42 33.79
CA GLN A 490 -1.12 -6.53 32.97
C GLN A 490 -1.23 -5.07 33.42
N VAL A 491 -2.44 -4.63 33.80
CA VAL A 491 -2.68 -3.30 34.37
C VAL A 491 -1.86 -3.10 35.66
N ASN A 492 -1.88 -4.09 36.57
CA ASN A 492 -1.13 -3.99 37.82
C ASN A 492 0.38 -3.93 37.60
N VAL A 493 0.92 -4.71 36.65
CA VAL A 493 2.36 -4.64 36.30
C VAL A 493 2.74 -3.25 35.81
N ALA A 494 1.89 -2.61 35.00
CA ALA A 494 2.15 -1.25 34.54
C ALA A 494 2.11 -0.24 35.69
N LEU A 495 1.13 -0.33 36.58
CA LEU A 495 1.03 0.53 37.76
C LEU A 495 2.24 0.36 38.70
N GLU A 496 2.72 -0.87 38.92
CA GLU A 496 3.94 -1.13 39.71
C GLU A 496 5.17 -0.42 39.13
N VAL A 497 5.36 -0.49 37.81
CA VAL A 497 6.48 0.17 37.12
C VAL A 497 6.40 1.68 37.21
N LEU A 498 5.22 2.25 36.96
CA LEU A 498 5.01 3.69 37.02
C LEU A 498 5.25 4.24 38.43
N ASN A 499 4.73 3.56 39.45
CA ASN A 499 4.94 3.90 40.86
C ASN A 499 6.43 3.87 41.24
N LYS A 500 7.17 2.84 40.79
CA LYS A 500 8.63 2.74 41.02
C LYS A 500 9.41 3.89 40.40
N LEU A 501 8.93 4.43 39.27
CA LEU A 501 9.55 5.55 38.56
C LEU A 501 9.02 6.92 39.01
N GLY A 502 8.07 6.97 39.96
CA GLY A 502 7.45 8.21 40.41
C GLY A 502 6.57 8.90 39.35
N ILE A 503 6.03 8.14 38.40
CA ILE A 503 5.21 8.64 37.30
C ILE A 503 3.75 8.37 37.61
N ASN A 504 2.90 9.39 37.52
CA ASN A 504 1.45 9.27 37.72
C ASN A 504 0.73 9.39 36.38
N ILE A 505 0.45 8.25 35.74
CA ILE A 505 -0.34 8.16 34.49
C ILE A 505 -1.41 7.09 34.71
N PRO A 506 -2.69 7.35 34.37
CA PRO A 506 -3.75 6.37 34.49
C PRO A 506 -3.51 5.19 33.53
N VAL A 507 -3.80 3.97 34.02
CA VAL A 507 -3.65 2.73 33.25
C VAL A 507 -4.98 1.98 33.23
N CYS A 508 -5.47 1.66 32.04
CA CYS A 508 -6.64 0.80 31.85
C CYS A 508 -6.27 -0.45 31.03
N GLY A 509 -7.06 -1.50 31.17
CA GLY A 509 -6.89 -2.76 30.45
C GLY A 509 -8.11 -3.12 29.62
N LEU A 510 -7.93 -3.92 28.57
CA LEU A 510 -9.04 -4.41 27.75
C LEU A 510 -9.52 -5.78 28.24
N VAL A 511 -10.83 -5.89 28.45
CA VAL A 511 -11.46 -7.14 28.89
C VAL A 511 -12.12 -7.84 27.70
N LYS A 512 -11.72 -9.09 27.47
CA LYS A 512 -12.25 -9.96 26.40
C LYS A 512 -13.39 -10.83 26.96
N ASP A 513 -14.38 -11.14 26.14
CA ASP A 513 -15.42 -12.14 26.42
C ASP A 513 -14.93 -13.57 26.08
N ASP A 514 -15.77 -14.58 26.34
CA ASP A 514 -15.46 -16.00 26.09
C ASP A 514 -15.20 -16.32 24.61
N TYR A 515 -15.58 -15.41 23.70
CA TYR A 515 -15.31 -15.51 22.26
C TYR A 515 -14.09 -14.66 21.84
N HIS A 516 -13.26 -14.26 22.80
CA HIS A 516 -12.09 -13.39 22.62
C HIS A 516 -12.39 -12.00 22.05
N ALA A 517 -13.64 -11.51 22.15
CA ALA A 517 -14.01 -10.18 21.69
C ALA A 517 -14.05 -9.19 22.86
N THR A 518 -13.52 -7.99 22.65
CA THR A 518 -13.49 -6.93 23.68
C THR A 518 -14.91 -6.53 24.08
N ARG A 519 -15.22 -6.63 25.38
CA ARG A 519 -16.52 -6.32 25.99
C ARG A 519 -16.51 -5.08 26.87
N GLY A 520 -15.34 -4.61 27.28
CA GLY A 520 -15.22 -3.49 28.20
C GLY A 520 -13.78 -3.15 28.55
N ILE A 521 -13.64 -2.21 29.49
CA ILE A 521 -12.38 -1.75 30.04
C ILE A 521 -12.30 -2.15 31.51
N ILE A 522 -11.11 -2.50 32.00
CA ILE A 522 -10.82 -2.60 33.43
C ILE A 522 -10.00 -1.39 33.87
N TYR A 523 -10.43 -0.73 34.93
CA TYR A 523 -9.76 0.42 35.53
C TYR A 523 -9.97 0.43 37.03
N ASN A 524 -8.93 0.69 37.82
CA ASN A 524 -8.98 0.60 39.29
C ASN A 524 -9.61 -0.72 39.81
N ASN A 525 -9.29 -1.84 39.15
CA ASN A 525 -9.85 -3.18 39.40
C ASN A 525 -11.38 -3.32 39.21
N ASN A 526 -12.04 -2.32 38.63
CA ASN A 526 -13.45 -2.35 38.26
C ASN A 526 -13.60 -2.57 36.76
N GLU A 527 -14.48 -3.50 36.37
CA GLU A 527 -14.82 -3.72 34.96
C GLU A 527 -15.98 -2.82 34.56
N ILE A 528 -15.81 -2.11 33.45
CA ILE A 528 -16.78 -1.19 32.86
C ILE A 528 -17.20 -1.76 31.51
N ILE A 529 -18.46 -2.18 31.42
CA ILE A 529 -19.04 -2.70 30.18
C ILE A 529 -19.36 -1.53 29.25
N ILE A 530 -18.95 -1.64 27.98
CA ILE A 530 -19.20 -0.62 26.97
C ILE A 530 -20.15 -1.20 25.91
N ASN A 531 -21.12 -0.39 25.47
CA ASN A 531 -22.04 -0.78 24.42
C ASN A 531 -21.28 -1.14 23.13
N ARG A 532 -21.51 -2.35 22.60
CA ARG A 532 -20.79 -2.89 21.43
C ARG A 532 -20.98 -2.06 20.15
N THR A 533 -22.06 -1.27 20.05
CA THR A 533 -22.36 -0.44 18.88
C THR A 533 -21.91 1.02 19.01
N SER A 534 -21.39 1.44 20.17
CA SER A 534 -21.00 2.84 20.40
C SER A 534 -19.75 3.23 19.60
N ASN A 535 -19.61 4.54 19.35
CA ASN A 535 -18.40 5.10 18.74
C ASN A 535 -17.15 4.85 19.61
N LEU A 536 -17.33 4.86 20.94
CA LEU A 536 -16.27 4.53 21.89
C LEU A 536 -15.74 3.10 21.69
N MET A 537 -16.62 2.10 21.56
CA MET A 537 -16.18 0.73 21.29
C MET A 537 -15.45 0.63 19.95
N GLN A 538 -15.87 1.39 18.93
CA GLN A 538 -15.17 1.46 17.66
C GLN A 538 -13.76 2.08 17.80
N LEU A 539 -13.60 3.13 18.61
CA LEU A 539 -12.28 3.69 18.92
C LEU A 539 -11.38 2.67 19.63
N ILE A 540 -11.88 1.99 20.66
CA ILE A 540 -11.14 0.96 21.40
C ILE A 540 -10.70 -0.17 20.48
N ARG A 541 -11.60 -0.68 19.62
CA ARG A 541 -11.26 -1.69 18.63
C ARG A 541 -10.20 -1.21 17.64
N ARG A 542 -10.29 0.04 17.16
CA ARG A 542 -9.25 0.63 16.29
C ARG A 542 -7.89 0.63 16.97
N ILE A 543 -7.82 1.00 18.26
CA ILE A 543 -6.58 0.97 19.04
C ILE A 543 -6.07 -0.47 19.10
N GLN A 544 -6.91 -1.42 19.53
CA GLN A 544 -6.54 -2.83 19.70
C GLN A 544 -6.08 -3.50 18.39
N ASP A 545 -6.85 -3.34 17.31
CA ASP A 545 -6.52 -3.88 15.99
C ASP A 545 -5.19 -3.32 15.49
N GLU A 546 -4.90 -2.05 15.77
CA GLU A 546 -3.67 -1.39 15.36
C GLU A 546 -2.46 -1.87 16.16
N VAL A 547 -2.61 -2.12 17.47
CA VAL A 547 -1.54 -2.72 18.30
C VAL A 547 -1.21 -4.11 17.75
N HIS A 548 -2.22 -4.96 17.54
CA HIS A 548 -2.07 -6.31 17.00
C HIS A 548 -1.45 -6.29 15.59
N ARG A 549 -1.93 -5.41 14.70
CA ARG A 549 -1.38 -5.25 13.35
C ARG A 549 0.10 -4.89 13.40
N PHE A 550 0.48 -3.97 14.29
CA PHE A 550 1.85 -3.53 14.43
C PHE A 550 2.77 -4.62 15.00
N ALA A 551 2.25 -5.47 15.88
CA ALA A 551 2.96 -6.65 16.39
C ALA A 551 3.15 -7.72 15.30
N ILE A 552 2.07 -8.13 14.63
CA ILE A 552 2.08 -9.19 13.60
C ILE A 552 3.00 -8.85 12.41
N THR A 553 2.97 -7.59 11.94
CA THR A 553 3.81 -7.15 10.82
C THR A 553 5.31 -7.28 11.10
N TYR A 554 5.72 -7.16 12.37
CA TYR A 554 7.12 -7.36 12.76
C TYR A 554 7.53 -8.82 12.61
N HIS A 555 6.72 -9.74 13.13
CA HIS A 555 7.00 -11.16 13.05
C HIS A 555 7.03 -11.66 11.61
N ARG A 556 6.19 -11.11 10.74
CA ARG A 556 6.26 -11.40 9.30
C ARG A 556 7.62 -10.99 8.73
N SER A 557 8.07 -9.76 9.00
CA SER A 557 9.38 -9.26 8.54
C SER A 557 10.58 -10.00 9.14
N LEU A 558 10.50 -10.43 10.40
CA LEU A 558 11.53 -11.23 11.06
C LEU A 558 11.54 -12.66 10.55
N ARG A 559 10.37 -13.25 10.29
CA ARG A 559 10.27 -14.57 9.67
C ARG A 559 10.88 -14.49 8.28
N ASP A 560 10.46 -13.54 7.44
CA ASP A 560 11.04 -13.32 6.11
C ASP A 560 12.58 -13.14 6.18
N LYS A 561 13.10 -12.44 7.20
CA LYS A 561 14.55 -12.29 7.44
C LYS A 561 15.26 -13.54 8.02
N LYS A 562 14.61 -14.33 8.89
CA LYS A 562 15.17 -15.58 9.44
C LYS A 562 15.09 -16.73 8.43
N THR A 563 14.04 -16.78 7.59
CA THR A 563 14.01 -17.65 6.40
C THR A 563 15.08 -17.23 5.37
N LEU A 564 15.52 -15.97 5.42
CA LEU A 564 16.68 -15.45 4.67
C LEU A 564 18.04 -15.67 5.37
N HIS A 565 18.10 -16.30 6.55
CA HIS A 565 19.31 -17.00 6.95
C HIS A 565 19.37 -18.25 6.06
N SER A 566 19.89 -18.02 4.86
CA SER A 566 19.96 -19.04 3.83
C SER A 566 20.92 -20.11 4.31
N ILE A 567 20.66 -21.38 4.02
CA ILE A 567 21.65 -22.46 4.14
C ILE A 567 22.97 -22.07 3.43
N LEU A 568 22.91 -21.15 2.46
CA LEU A 568 24.05 -20.55 1.78
C LEU A 568 24.94 -19.65 2.66
N ASP A 569 24.47 -19.23 3.84
CA ASP A 569 25.20 -18.38 4.79
C ASP A 569 26.27 -19.17 5.55
N ASP A 570 26.03 -20.47 5.72
CA ASP A 570 26.91 -21.40 6.41
C ASP A 570 27.97 -22.00 5.46
N ILE A 571 27.88 -21.71 4.16
CA ILE A 571 28.82 -22.20 3.15
C ILE A 571 30.08 -21.32 3.16
N PRO A 572 31.27 -21.90 3.42
CA PRO A 572 32.52 -21.16 3.35
C PRO A 572 32.71 -20.50 1.97
N ASN A 573 33.29 -19.29 1.94
CA ASN A 573 33.56 -18.53 0.70
C ASN A 573 32.32 -18.03 -0.07
N ILE A 574 31.12 -18.05 0.53
CA ILE A 574 29.88 -17.53 -0.06
C ILE A 574 29.39 -16.28 0.68
N GLY A 575 29.83 -15.10 0.22
CA GLY A 575 29.38 -13.80 0.72
C GLY A 575 28.01 -13.37 0.16
N GLN A 576 27.45 -12.27 0.68
CA GLN A 576 26.11 -11.77 0.32
C GLN A 576 25.89 -11.56 -1.20
N LYS A 577 26.90 -11.04 -1.91
CA LYS A 577 26.85 -10.83 -3.37
C LYS A 577 26.70 -12.16 -4.14
N ARG A 578 27.46 -13.19 -3.73
CA ARG A 578 27.41 -14.53 -4.33
C ARG A 578 26.08 -15.23 -4.07
N ARG A 579 25.54 -15.08 -2.86
CA ARG A 579 24.20 -15.58 -2.49
C ARG A 579 23.10 -15.02 -3.37
N MET A 580 23.07 -13.69 -3.54
CA MET A 580 22.07 -13.05 -4.39
C MET A 580 22.17 -13.52 -5.84
N SER A 581 23.38 -13.66 -6.40
CA SER A 581 23.54 -14.18 -7.77
C SER A 581 23.07 -15.62 -7.91
N LEU A 582 23.35 -16.49 -6.93
CA LEU A 582 22.87 -17.87 -6.91
C LEU A 582 21.34 -17.93 -6.83
N LEU A 583 20.72 -17.15 -5.95
CA LEU A 583 19.26 -17.11 -5.80
C LEU A 583 18.57 -16.51 -7.02
N MET A 584 19.15 -15.48 -7.66
CA MET A 584 18.61 -14.92 -8.90
C MET A 584 18.66 -15.91 -10.06
N LYS A 585 19.71 -16.75 -10.12
CA LYS A 585 19.89 -17.72 -11.21
C LYS A 585 19.10 -19.01 -11.00
N PHE A 586 19.16 -19.59 -9.80
CA PHE A 586 18.58 -20.91 -9.51
C PHE A 586 17.22 -20.84 -8.81
N GLY A 587 16.83 -19.68 -8.27
CA GLY A 587 15.51 -19.43 -7.69
C GLY A 587 15.26 -20.05 -6.31
N SER A 588 15.81 -21.23 -6.02
CA SER A 588 15.66 -21.95 -4.75
C SER A 588 16.96 -22.62 -4.30
N ILE A 589 17.03 -22.98 -3.02
CA ILE A 589 18.18 -23.69 -2.44
C ILE A 589 18.27 -25.13 -2.98
N ASP A 590 17.13 -25.80 -3.18
CA ASP A 590 17.09 -27.16 -3.73
C ASP A 590 17.67 -27.22 -5.16
N ASN A 591 17.44 -26.18 -5.96
CA ASN A 591 18.02 -26.07 -7.30
C ASN A 591 19.54 -25.84 -7.25
N ILE A 592 20.03 -25.10 -6.25
CA ILE A 592 21.48 -24.90 -6.04
C ILE A 592 22.14 -26.20 -5.57
N LYS A 593 21.46 -26.97 -4.72
CA LYS A 593 21.93 -28.28 -4.24
C LYS A 593 22.15 -29.27 -5.38
N ASN A 594 21.24 -29.28 -6.37
CA ASN A 594 21.28 -30.20 -7.51
C ASN A 594 22.10 -29.67 -8.70
N ALA A 595 22.60 -28.44 -8.63
CA ALA A 595 23.35 -27.83 -9.72
C ALA A 595 24.73 -28.48 -9.88
N THR A 596 25.12 -28.68 -11.14
CA THR A 596 26.46 -29.16 -11.48
C THR A 596 27.52 -28.07 -11.27
N LYS A 597 28.80 -28.48 -11.13
CA LYS A 597 29.92 -27.53 -10.97
C LYS A 597 29.96 -26.50 -12.12
N GLU A 598 29.66 -26.94 -13.34
CA GLU A 598 29.66 -26.10 -14.54
C GLU A 598 28.53 -25.05 -14.50
N GLU A 599 27.33 -25.43 -14.07
CA GLU A 599 26.19 -24.50 -13.92
C GLU A 599 26.43 -23.45 -12.83
N LEU A 600 27.08 -23.86 -11.72
CA LEU A 600 27.47 -22.95 -10.64
C LEU A 600 28.49 -21.91 -11.13
N LEU A 601 29.51 -22.33 -11.90
CA LEU A 601 30.54 -21.47 -12.47
C LEU A 601 30.01 -20.46 -13.50
N GLN A 602 28.91 -20.79 -14.20
CA GLN A 602 28.23 -19.86 -15.10
C GLN A 602 27.47 -18.74 -14.35
N THR A 603 27.60 -18.62 -13.03
CA THR A 603 26.99 -17.54 -12.24
C THR A 603 28.00 -16.41 -12.10
N GLU A 604 27.60 -15.18 -12.44
CA GLU A 604 28.46 -13.99 -12.62
C GLU A 604 29.39 -13.61 -11.44
N SER A 605 29.25 -14.26 -10.27
CA SER A 605 30.04 -14.00 -9.08
C SER A 605 30.68 -15.24 -8.43
N ILE A 606 30.52 -16.43 -9.02
CA ILE A 606 30.99 -17.72 -8.48
C ILE A 606 32.30 -18.14 -9.16
N ASP A 607 33.34 -18.35 -8.36
CA ASP A 607 34.62 -18.91 -8.80
C ASP A 607 34.73 -20.41 -8.45
N ASN A 608 35.79 -21.07 -8.91
CA ASN A 608 36.01 -22.51 -8.64
C ASN A 608 35.99 -22.84 -7.13
N LYS A 609 36.58 -21.99 -6.28
CA LYS A 609 36.61 -22.20 -4.82
C LYS A 609 35.22 -22.12 -4.20
N ALA A 610 34.40 -21.17 -4.64
CA ALA A 610 33.01 -21.02 -4.22
C ALA A 610 32.16 -22.21 -4.69
N ALA A 611 32.29 -22.64 -5.95
CA ALA A 611 31.57 -23.80 -6.48
C ALA A 611 31.92 -25.09 -5.72
N ASP A 612 33.20 -25.31 -5.44
CA ASP A 612 33.65 -26.47 -4.65
C ASP A 612 33.15 -26.43 -3.20
N SER A 613 33.09 -25.25 -2.57
CA SER A 613 32.55 -25.09 -1.22
C SER A 613 31.05 -25.42 -1.16
N ILE A 614 30.28 -25.04 -2.18
CA ILE A 614 28.85 -25.35 -2.30
C ILE A 614 28.63 -26.85 -2.43
N LEU A 615 29.33 -27.52 -3.37
CA LEU A 615 29.20 -28.95 -3.59
C LEU A 615 29.63 -29.77 -2.37
N ALA A 616 30.73 -29.37 -1.71
CA ALA A 616 31.21 -30.03 -0.52
C ALA A 616 30.23 -29.90 0.65
N TYR A 617 29.65 -28.72 0.84
CA TYR A 617 28.68 -28.46 1.91
C TYR A 617 27.43 -29.33 1.77
N PHE A 618 26.86 -29.40 0.57
CA PHE A 618 25.65 -30.21 0.34
C PHE A 618 25.91 -31.72 0.32
N LYS A 619 27.08 -32.18 -0.15
CA LYS A 619 27.47 -33.61 -0.04
C LYS A 619 27.68 -34.07 1.40
N LYS A 620 28.24 -33.21 2.26
CA LYS A 620 28.50 -33.55 3.67
C LYS A 620 27.21 -33.69 4.49
N ASN A 621 26.18 -32.90 4.17
CA ASN A 621 24.87 -33.00 4.80
C ASN A 621 24.03 -34.19 4.31
N GLU A 622 24.36 -34.81 3.17
CA GLU A 622 23.72 -36.07 2.73
C GLU A 622 24.27 -37.31 3.44
N GLN A 623 25.50 -37.26 3.97
CA GLN A 623 26.10 -38.36 4.74
C GLN A 623 25.74 -38.33 6.23
N SER A 624 25.09 -37.26 6.70
CA SER A 624 24.78 -37.03 8.11
C SER A 624 23.29 -37.17 8.45
N ASN A 625 22.46 -37.60 7.49
CA ASN A 625 21.02 -37.84 7.64
C ASN A 625 20.69 -39.32 7.43
#